data_AF-A0A498GC63-F1
#
_entry.id   AF-A0A498GC63-F1
#
_cell.length_a   1.000
_cell.length_b   1.000
_cell.length_c   1.000
_cell.angle_alpha   90.00
_cell.angle_beta   90.00
_cell.angle_gamma   90.00
#
_symmetry.space_group_name_H-M   'P 1'
#
loop_
_entity.id
_entity.type
_entity.pdbx_description
1 polymer ?
#
loop_
_entity_poly.entity_id
_entity_poly.type
_entity_poly.pdbx_seq_one_letter_code
_entity_poly.pdbx_strand_id
1 'polypeptide(L)'
;MSRFEKVLAGLTFRTATPSFEVGDEVPAFVTGQSESGLLVRVGDTVLELPDADPALLDAKVTIKIESFDEGQHRGTARVVDVLQDGE
;
A
#
# COMPACT_ATOMS: atom_id res chain seq x y z
N MET A 1 12.36 7.08 21.55
CA MET A 1 11.34 7.73 20.69
C MET A 1 10.93 6.70 19.66
N SER A 2 9.68 6.23 19.62
CA SER A 2 9.17 5.43 18.51
C SER A 2 7.70 5.15 18.75
N ARG A 3 6.79 5.91 18.12
CA ARG A 3 5.38 5.51 17.92
C ARG A 3 4.64 6.27 16.79
N PHE A 4 4.99 7.49 16.37
CA PHE A 4 4.08 8.28 15.52
C PHE A 4 4.73 9.28 14.54
N GLU A 5 6.00 9.11 14.13
CA GLU A 5 6.57 9.98 13.08
C GLU A 5 6.10 9.64 11.67
N LYS A 6 5.42 8.50 11.47
CA LYS A 6 4.95 8.05 10.15
C LYS A 6 3.59 8.62 9.73
N VAL A 7 3.32 9.87 10.12
CA VAL A 7 2.49 10.74 9.30
C VAL A 7 3.37 11.28 8.17
N LEU A 8 3.82 10.38 7.29
CA LEU A 8 4.33 10.75 5.97
C LEU A 8 3.17 10.96 4.99
N ALA A 9 1.97 11.25 5.53
CA ALA A 9 0.70 11.37 4.81
C ALA A 9 0.61 12.62 3.91
N GLY A 10 1.70 13.37 3.69
CA GLY A 10 1.62 14.59 2.88
C GLY A 10 2.89 15.12 2.23
N LEU A 11 4.08 14.55 2.49
CA LEU A 11 5.35 15.17 2.05
C LEU A 11 6.13 14.38 0.96
N THR A 12 5.85 13.10 0.74
CA THR A 12 6.60 12.26 -0.22
C THR A 12 5.89 12.07 -1.57
N PHE A 13 4.85 12.85 -1.88
CA PHE A 13 4.20 12.83 -3.20
C PHE A 13 5.01 13.51 -4.33
N ARG A 14 6.27 13.91 -4.08
CA ARG A 14 7.15 14.49 -5.12
C ARG A 14 8.07 13.48 -5.80
N THR A 15 8.13 12.25 -5.32
CA THR A 15 8.96 11.19 -5.91
C THR A 15 8.07 10.21 -6.65
N ALA A 16 8.42 9.88 -7.90
CA ALA A 16 7.67 8.92 -8.71
C ALA A 16 7.67 7.51 -8.09
N THR A 17 8.77 7.12 -7.45
CA THR A 17 8.99 5.80 -6.85
C THR A 17 9.27 5.91 -5.34
N PRO A 18 8.24 6.03 -4.50
CA PRO A 18 8.43 6.01 -3.05
C PRO A 18 8.99 4.66 -2.59
N SER A 19 9.96 4.68 -1.67
CA SER A 19 10.40 3.51 -0.93
C SER A 19 9.67 3.39 0.41
N PHE A 20 9.51 2.15 0.88
CA PHE A 20 8.78 1.85 2.11
C PHE A 20 9.60 0.94 3.02
N GLU A 21 9.41 1.09 4.32
CA GLU A 21 9.98 0.19 5.32
C GLU A 21 8.95 -0.85 5.77
N VAL A 22 9.43 -2.02 6.19
CA VAL A 22 8.58 -3.05 6.78
C VAL A 22 7.93 -2.53 8.06
N GLY A 23 6.60 -2.68 8.15
CA GLY A 23 5.78 -2.18 9.25
C GLY A 23 5.09 -0.84 8.94
N ASP A 24 5.37 -0.22 7.79
CA ASP A 24 4.75 1.04 7.40
C ASP A 24 3.31 0.87 7.00
N GLU A 25 2.47 1.80 7.45
CA GLU A 25 1.06 1.84 7.12
C GLU A 25 0.79 3.01 6.18
N VAL A 26 0.28 2.70 5.00
CA VAL A 26 0.12 3.68 3.92
C VAL A 26 -1.28 3.54 3.32
N PRO A 27 -2.02 4.65 3.15
CA PRO A 27 -3.28 4.63 2.41
C PRO A 27 -2.98 4.50 0.91
N ALA A 28 -3.61 3.54 0.26
CA ALA A 28 -3.38 3.25 -1.14
C ALA A 28 -4.66 2.77 -1.83
N PHE A 29 -4.67 2.85 -3.16
CA PHE A 29 -5.83 2.47 -3.96
C PHE A 29 -5.59 1.14 -4.63
N VAL A 30 -6.56 0.23 -4.54
CA VAL A 30 -6.49 -1.05 -5.25
C VAL A 30 -6.74 -0.78 -6.72
N THR A 31 -5.73 -1.03 -7.54
CA THR A 31 -5.76 -0.72 -8.99
C THR A 31 -6.01 -1.94 -9.86
N GLY A 32 -5.96 -3.14 -9.27
CA GLY A 32 -6.13 -4.37 -10.03
C GLY A 32 -6.08 -5.62 -9.17
N GLN A 33 -6.17 -6.75 -9.84
CA GLN A 33 -6.01 -8.08 -9.28
C GLN A 33 -5.01 -8.88 -10.13
N SER A 34 -4.22 -9.71 -9.47
CA SER A 34 -3.27 -10.69 -10.01
C SER A 34 -3.82 -12.11 -9.78
N GLU A 35 -3.18 -13.11 -10.36
CA GLU A 35 -3.40 -14.52 -9.98
C GLU A 35 -3.04 -14.79 -8.50
N SER A 36 -2.13 -13.98 -7.95
CA SER A 36 -1.60 -14.08 -6.59
C SER A 36 -2.38 -13.29 -5.53
N GLY A 37 -3.33 -12.42 -5.90
CA GLY A 37 -4.04 -11.54 -4.96
C GLY A 37 -4.41 -10.18 -5.55
N LEU A 38 -4.57 -9.16 -4.72
CA LEU A 38 -4.82 -7.78 -5.18
C LEU A 38 -3.54 -7.00 -5.45
N LEU A 39 -3.62 -6.04 -6.36
CA LEU A 39 -2.53 -5.15 -6.77
C LEU A 39 -2.86 -3.71 -6.41
N VAL A 40 -1.99 -3.11 -5.62
CA VAL A 40 -2.06 -1.72 -5.20
C VAL A 40 -0.88 -0.96 -5.79
N ARG A 41 -1.13 0.26 -6.25
CA ARG A 41 -0.08 1.15 -6.75
C ARG A 41 -0.02 2.42 -5.91
N VAL A 42 1.20 2.80 -5.54
CA VAL A 42 1.50 4.07 -4.87
C VAL A 42 2.55 4.78 -5.71
N GLY A 43 2.10 5.72 -6.55
CA GLY A 43 2.95 6.26 -7.63
C GLY A 43 3.28 5.17 -8.66
N ASP A 44 4.57 4.94 -8.89
CA ASP A 44 5.09 3.85 -9.73
C ASP A 44 5.40 2.57 -8.96
N THR A 45 5.38 2.61 -7.63
CA THR A 45 5.62 1.46 -6.78
C THR A 45 4.42 0.50 -6.78
N VAL A 46 4.68 -0.80 -6.97
CA VAL A 46 3.65 -1.84 -7.04
C VAL A 46 3.71 -2.73 -5.80
N LEU A 47 2.58 -2.89 -5.12
CA LEU A 47 2.46 -3.70 -3.92
C LEU A 47 1.41 -4.79 -4.13
N GLU A 48 1.76 -6.03 -3.82
CA GLU A 48 0.88 -7.19 -3.90
C GLU A 48 0.26 -7.49 -2.53
N LEU A 49 -1.02 -7.83 -2.54
CA LEU A 49 -1.80 -8.21 -1.36
C LEU A 49 -2.40 -9.59 -1.54
N PRO A 50 -1.67 -10.65 -1.15
CA PRO A 50 -2.14 -12.02 -1.34
C PRO A 50 -3.35 -12.36 -0.47
N ASP A 51 -3.47 -11.76 0.72
CA ASP A 51 -4.53 -12.02 1.69
C ASP A 51 -5.70 -11.02 1.63
N ALA A 52 -5.75 -10.18 0.60
CA ALA A 52 -6.81 -9.17 0.47
C ALA A 52 -8.04 -9.72 -0.23
N ASP A 53 -9.22 -9.33 0.25
CA ASP A 53 -10.49 -9.70 -0.36
C ASP A 53 -10.62 -9.05 -1.75
N PRO A 54 -10.84 -9.83 -2.83
CA PRO A 54 -10.99 -9.28 -4.18
C PRO A 54 -12.16 -8.31 -4.33
N ALA A 55 -13.13 -8.31 -3.40
CA ALA A 55 -14.19 -7.31 -3.35
C ALA A 55 -13.69 -5.88 -3.09
N LEU A 56 -12.43 -5.71 -2.66
CA LEU A 56 -11.78 -4.41 -2.43
C LEU A 56 -11.16 -3.83 -3.70
N LEU A 57 -11.40 -4.42 -4.88
CA LEU A 57 -11.03 -3.83 -6.16
C LEU A 57 -11.67 -2.44 -6.30
N ASP A 58 -10.89 -1.46 -6.77
CA ASP A 58 -11.29 -0.05 -6.86
C ASP A 58 -11.68 0.59 -5.50
N ALA A 59 -11.27 -0.02 -4.39
CA ALA A 59 -11.43 0.57 -3.06
C ALA A 59 -10.14 1.22 -2.57
N LYS A 60 -10.31 2.21 -1.69
CA LYS A 60 -9.21 2.79 -0.93
C LYS A 60 -9.00 1.98 0.34
N VAL A 61 -7.77 1.55 0.58
CA VAL A 61 -7.41 0.70 1.71
C VAL A 61 -6.16 1.23 2.39
N THR A 62 -6.06 1.05 3.70
CA THR A 62 -4.82 1.23 4.43
C THR A 62 -4.09 -0.10 4.46
N ILE A 63 -2.89 -0.11 3.91
CA ILE A 63 -2.07 -1.31 3.78
C ILE A 63 -0.85 -1.19 4.67
N LYS A 64 -0.40 -2.32 5.20
CA LYS A 64 0.83 -2.44 5.97
C LYS A 64 1.87 -3.22 5.21
N ILE A 65 3.03 -2.62 5.03
CA ILE A 65 4.14 -3.22 4.28
C ILE A 65 4.75 -4.36 5.11
N GLU A 66 4.81 -5.54 4.51
CA GLU A 66 5.43 -6.73 5.12
C GLU A 66 6.82 -6.99 4.53
N SER A 67 7.00 -6.69 3.25
CA SER A 67 8.27 -6.79 2.55
C SER A 67 8.34 -5.77 1.42
N PHE A 68 9.52 -5.20 1.19
CA PHE A 68 9.75 -4.24 0.11
C PHE A 68 11.15 -4.41 -0.50
N ASP A 69 11.20 -4.46 -1.83
CA ASP A 69 12.40 -4.44 -2.65
C ASP A 69 12.54 -3.05 -3.29
N GLU A 70 13.47 -2.26 -2.76
CA GLU A 70 13.76 -0.91 -3.25
C GLU A 70 14.35 -0.88 -4.67
N GLY A 71 15.04 -1.96 -5.08
CA GLY A 71 15.65 -2.03 -6.41
C GLY A 71 14.62 -2.27 -7.52
N GLN A 72 13.52 -2.93 -7.19
CA GLN A 72 12.43 -3.23 -8.13
C GLN A 72 11.18 -2.37 -7.91
N HIS A 73 11.15 -1.55 -6.85
CA HIS A 73 9.97 -0.82 -6.39
C HIS A 73 8.73 -1.74 -6.27
N ARG A 74 8.97 -2.93 -5.69
CA ARG A 74 7.97 -3.99 -5.55
C ARG A 74 7.96 -4.51 -4.13
N GLY A 75 6.79 -4.89 -3.64
CA GLY A 75 6.67 -5.43 -2.29
C GLY A 75 5.38 -6.17 -2.05
N THR A 76 5.27 -6.73 -0.85
CA THR A 76 4.05 -7.33 -0.34
C THR A 76 3.54 -6.56 0.84
N ALA A 77 2.22 -6.43 0.89
CA ALA A 77 1.54 -5.71 1.94
C ALA A 77 0.23 -6.42 2.32
N ARG A 78 -0.25 -6.10 3.51
CA ARG A 78 -1.51 -6.63 4.03
C ARG A 78 -2.50 -5.49 4.27
N VAL A 79 -3.77 -5.72 3.98
CA VAL A 79 -4.83 -4.77 4.34
C VAL A 79 -5.00 -4.76 5.86
N VAL A 80 -4.87 -3.56 6.45
CA VAL A 80 -5.13 -3.33 7.88
C VAL A 80 -6.49 -2.70 8.09
N ASP A 81 -6.86 -1.78 7.19
CA ASP A 81 -8.13 -1.07 7.27
C ASP A 81 -8.68 -0.81 5.87
N VAL A 82 -10.00 -0.80 5.74
CA VAL A 82 -10.67 -0.46 4.48
C VAL A 82 -11.27 0.92 4.66
N LEU A 83 -10.73 1.89 3.93
CA LEU A 83 -11.29 3.24 3.87
C LEU A 83 -12.47 3.19 2.89
N GLN A 84 -13.58 2.61 3.31
CA GLN A 84 -14.84 2.78 2.61
C GLN A 84 -15.22 4.26 2.74
N ASP A 85 -15.11 5.03 1.66
CA ASP A 85 -15.84 6.29 1.53
C ASP A 85 -17.32 5.90 1.55
N GLY A 86 -17.92 5.99 2.74
CA GLY A 86 -19.32 5.69 2.93
C GLY A 86 -20.18 6.71 2.19
N GLU A 87 -21.01 6.22 1.28
CA GLU A 87 -22.21 6.92 0.79
C GLU A 87 -23.47 6.31 1.41
#